data_AF-A0A2G9ULS9-F1
#
_entry.id   AF-A0A2G9ULS9-F1
#
_cell.length_a   1.000
_cell.length_b   1.000
_cell.length_c   1.000
_cell.angle_alpha   90.00
_cell.angle_beta   90.00
_cell.angle_gamma   90.00
#
_symmetry.space_group_name_H-M   'P 1'
#
loop_
_entity.id
_entity.type
_entity.pdbx_description
1 polymer ?
#
loop_
_entity_poly.entity_id
_entity_poly.type
_entity_poly.pdbx_seq_one_letter_code
_entity_poly.pdbx_strand_id
1 'polypeptide(L)'
;MVCDDEWHSYSLLFNGVDDVNLMIDGAAFKADERNPEILDDWPLHQTTAVKTRLVVGACWHGRQQAMAQYFKGSLSAVYLLVGETESQSAIECAHRCPEQLQYTGMDEIIEGQSVTFGIEQSSVTVKAASEEEITKMLRRISYVNTQEKPIPGHRPWILTTTVECSQGKQLSLPAVKGYVFVEREPEPVLSLSGSVTLDVDQHSVKVGTPMISDIQITVSQTGSNGEVKDVTSKHVLDYCKVHLKPSRDMDLEYFSSPASLIASLQIDFEHDKEVRTGRLSS
;
A
#
# COMPACT_ATOMS: atom_id res chain seq x y z
N MET A 1 12.81 20.35 15.73
CA MET A 1 13.63 19.60 14.77
C MET A 1 14.55 18.73 15.59
N VAL A 2 14.59 17.43 15.31
CA VAL A 2 15.56 16.51 15.92
C VAL A 2 16.92 16.83 15.29
N CYS A 3 17.97 16.98 16.11
CA CYS A 3 19.29 17.48 15.69
C CYS A 3 20.34 16.38 15.81
N ASP A 4 20.15 15.28 15.10
CA ASP A 4 21.02 14.10 15.09
C ASP A 4 21.58 13.76 13.69
N ASP A 5 21.31 14.61 12.69
CA ASP A 5 21.69 14.40 11.28
C ASP A 5 21.11 13.11 10.66
N GLU A 6 20.03 12.57 11.22
CA GLU A 6 19.31 11.41 10.69
C GLU A 6 18.04 11.78 9.91
N TRP A 7 17.51 10.82 9.15
CA TRP A 7 16.24 10.98 8.46
C TRP A 7 15.09 10.79 9.44
N HIS A 8 14.21 11.79 9.51
CA HIS A 8 12.98 11.71 10.28
C HIS A 8 11.77 11.95 9.40
N SER A 9 10.70 11.25 9.70
CA SER A 9 9.38 11.47 9.11
C SER A 9 8.55 12.37 10.00
N TYR A 10 7.91 13.38 9.41
CA TYR A 10 7.04 14.32 10.10
C TYR A 10 5.66 14.27 9.45
N SER A 11 4.63 14.00 10.26
CA SER A 11 3.23 14.05 9.81
C SER A 11 2.48 15.10 10.64
N LEU A 12 1.91 16.09 9.95
CA LEU A 12 1.08 17.13 10.56
C LEU A 12 -0.38 16.85 10.22
N LEU A 13 -1.17 16.48 11.23
CA LEU A 13 -2.59 16.24 11.11
C LEU A 13 -3.33 17.51 11.54
N PHE A 14 -4.08 18.12 10.63
CA PHE A 14 -4.83 19.34 10.88
C PHE A 14 -6.32 19.09 10.66
N ASN A 15 -7.08 18.89 11.74
CA ASN A 15 -8.53 18.68 11.71
C ASN A 15 -9.33 19.95 12.02
N GLY A 16 -8.64 21.00 12.44
CA GLY A 16 -9.23 22.28 12.82
C GLY A 16 -8.26 23.09 13.65
N VAL A 17 -8.63 24.34 13.95
CA VAL A 17 -7.79 25.27 14.72
C VAL A 17 -7.47 24.73 16.12
N ASP A 18 -8.37 23.95 16.71
CA ASP A 18 -8.20 23.37 18.06
C ASP A 18 -7.74 21.90 18.04
N ASP A 19 -7.56 21.29 16.86
CA ASP A 19 -7.16 19.88 16.72
C ASP A 19 -6.02 19.75 15.70
N VAL A 20 -4.81 19.95 16.21
CA VAL A 20 -3.56 19.83 15.48
C VAL A 20 -2.67 18.82 16.18
N ASN A 21 -2.32 17.74 15.47
CA ASN A 21 -1.45 16.69 16.00
C ASN A 21 -0.18 16.60 15.15
N LEU A 22 0.97 16.59 15.81
CA LEU A 22 2.26 16.32 15.17
C LEU A 22 2.68 14.89 15.50
N MET A 23 3.09 14.13 14.49
CA MET A 23 3.72 12.83 14.66
C MET A 23 5.13 12.87 14.09
N ILE A 24 6.09 12.31 14.82
CA ILE A 24 7.50 12.19 14.43
C ILE A 24 7.84 10.71 14.43
N ASP A 25 8.32 10.19 13.31
CA ASP A 25 8.66 8.77 13.09
C ASP A 25 7.53 7.81 13.47
N GLY A 26 6.30 8.20 13.15
CA GLY A 26 5.10 7.42 13.43
C GLY A 26 4.63 7.48 14.89
N ALA A 27 5.32 8.18 15.78
CA ALA A 27 4.89 8.38 17.16
C ALA A 27 4.27 9.76 17.37
N ALA A 28 3.19 9.82 18.17
CA ALA A 28 2.60 11.09 18.56
C ALA A 28 3.60 11.94 19.36
N PHE A 29 3.82 13.17 18.91
CA PHE A 29 4.69 14.12 19.58
C PHE A 29 4.05 14.57 20.89
N LYS A 30 4.79 14.46 21.99
CA LYS A 30 4.36 14.94 23.30
C LYS A 30 4.99 16.29 23.58
N ALA A 31 4.16 17.31 23.68
CA ALA A 31 4.61 18.65 24.08
C ALA A 31 5.12 18.63 25.52
N ASP A 32 6.31 19.21 25.76
CA ASP A 32 6.83 19.53 27.09
C ASP A 32 7.24 21.01 27.17
N GLU A 33 7.54 21.51 28.38
CA GLU A 33 7.89 22.92 28.63
C GLU A 33 9.16 23.42 27.89
N ARG A 34 9.96 22.51 27.32
CA ARG A 34 11.17 22.83 26.55
C ARG A 34 10.92 22.87 25.05
N ASN A 35 9.74 22.46 24.61
CA ASN A 35 9.40 22.44 23.21
C ASN A 35 9.10 23.88 22.74
N PRO A 36 9.57 24.27 21.53
CA PRO A 36 9.28 25.60 21.00
C PRO A 36 7.77 25.79 20.89
N GLU A 37 7.25 26.85 21.51
CA GLU A 37 5.86 27.23 21.35
C GLU A 37 5.57 27.54 19.88
N ILE A 38 4.46 26.99 19.36
CA ILE A 38 3.89 27.44 18.09
C ILE A 38 3.26 28.80 18.37
N LEU A 39 4.06 29.85 18.22
CA LEU A 39 3.62 31.23 18.36
C LEU A 39 3.21 31.76 16.98
N ASP A 40 2.04 32.39 16.97
CA ASP A 40 1.36 33.08 15.86
C ASP A 40 0.40 32.25 14.99
N ASP A 41 -0.69 31.78 15.61
CA ASP A 41 -1.95 31.53 14.90
C ASP A 41 -2.70 32.85 14.69
N TRP A 42 -2.35 33.59 13.63
CA TRP A 42 -3.34 34.45 13.00
C TRP A 42 -3.83 33.75 11.74
N PRO A 43 -4.97 33.03 11.78
CA PRO A 43 -5.49 32.38 10.59
C PRO A 43 -5.67 33.43 9.50
N LEU A 44 -4.95 33.22 8.38
CA LEU A 44 -5.14 34.01 7.17
C LEU A 44 -6.62 33.95 6.83
N HIS A 45 -7.31 35.09 6.93
CA HIS A 45 -8.74 35.16 6.61
C HIS A 45 -8.94 34.62 5.20
N GLN A 46 -10.00 33.82 5.01
CA GLN A 46 -10.31 33.22 3.73
C GLN A 46 -10.44 34.33 2.67
N THR A 47 -9.43 34.49 1.81
CA THR A 47 -9.45 35.52 0.77
C THR A 47 -10.01 34.92 -0.51
N THR A 48 -11.18 35.38 -0.95
CA THR A 48 -11.77 35.00 -2.24
C THR A 48 -11.07 35.67 -3.44
N ALA A 49 -10.21 36.67 -3.17
CA ALA A 49 -9.59 37.52 -4.19
C ALA A 49 -8.20 37.05 -4.67
N VAL A 50 -7.58 36.04 -4.02
CA VAL A 50 -6.18 35.68 -4.30
C VAL A 50 -6.05 34.16 -4.41
N LYS A 51 -5.31 33.70 -5.44
CA LYS A 51 -4.91 32.29 -5.55
C LYS A 51 -3.88 31.99 -4.46
N THR A 52 -4.23 31.15 -3.51
CA THR A 52 -3.30 30.62 -2.49
C THR A 52 -2.22 29.76 -3.17
N ARG A 53 -0.99 29.84 -2.66
CA ARG A 53 0.14 29.05 -3.16
C ARG A 53 0.76 28.30 -1.99
N LEU A 54 1.00 27.00 -2.17
CA LEU A 54 1.83 26.21 -1.27
C LEU A 54 3.29 26.40 -1.66
N VAL A 55 4.15 26.63 -0.66
CA VAL A 55 5.60 26.75 -0.82
C VAL A 55 6.25 25.81 0.16
N VAL A 56 7.24 25.06 -0.32
CA VAL A 56 8.03 24.13 0.50
C VAL A 56 9.44 24.70 0.65
N GLY A 57 9.93 24.72 1.89
CA GLY A 57 11.32 25.11 2.19
C GLY A 57 11.56 26.61 2.41
N ALA A 58 10.52 27.45 2.48
CA ALA A 58 10.62 28.85 2.89
C ALA A 58 9.27 29.36 3.41
N CYS A 59 9.31 30.39 4.25
CA CYS A 59 8.13 31.07 4.77
C CYS A 59 7.88 32.40 4.04
N TRP A 60 6.63 32.69 3.67
CA TRP A 60 6.26 33.97 3.09
C TRP A 60 6.04 35.04 4.17
N HIS A 61 6.83 36.10 4.15
CA HIS A 61 6.68 37.23 5.07
C HIS A 61 5.83 38.34 4.43
N GLY A 62 4.55 38.43 4.82
CA GLY A 62 3.60 39.40 4.27
C GLY A 62 4.04 40.87 4.43
N ARG A 63 4.71 41.24 5.53
CA ARG A 63 5.21 42.61 5.74
C ARG A 63 6.37 42.98 4.79
N GLN A 64 7.21 42.01 4.47
CA GLN A 64 8.40 42.20 3.63
C GLN A 64 8.14 41.87 2.16
N GLN A 65 6.98 41.28 1.85
CA GLN A 65 6.62 40.79 0.50
C GLN A 65 7.73 39.92 -0.10
N ALA A 66 8.36 39.09 0.73
CA ALA A 66 9.51 38.27 0.36
C ALA A 66 9.48 36.92 1.10
N MET A 67 10.19 35.94 0.53
CA MET A 67 10.46 34.67 1.21
C MET A 67 11.58 34.83 2.23
N ALA A 68 11.41 34.22 3.40
CA ALA A 68 12.35 34.21 4.50
C ALA A 68 12.39 32.82 5.17
N GLN A 69 13.23 32.66 6.19
CA GLN A 69 13.33 31.42 6.99
C GLN A 69 13.50 30.16 6.12
N TYR A 70 14.48 30.22 5.20
CA TYR A 70 14.75 29.14 4.28
C TYR A 70 15.16 27.86 5.02
N PHE A 71 14.51 26.75 4.68
CA PHE A 71 14.88 25.42 5.12
C PHE A 71 16.25 25.06 4.56
N LYS A 72 17.08 24.45 5.42
CA LYS A 72 18.41 23.95 5.05
C LYS A 72 18.46 22.47 5.40
N GLY A 73 18.41 21.62 4.39
CA GLY A 73 18.41 20.17 4.54
C GLY A 73 17.90 19.49 3.28
N SER A 74 17.65 18.20 3.38
CA SER A 74 17.05 17.41 2.31
C SER A 74 15.61 17.05 2.68
N LEU A 75 14.72 17.07 1.69
CA LEU A 75 13.35 16.58 1.81
C LEU A 75 13.14 15.47 0.79
N SER A 76 12.39 14.46 1.18
CA SER A 76 11.94 13.37 0.30
C SER A 76 10.50 13.04 0.65
N ALA A 77 9.76 12.51 -0.33
CA ALA A 77 8.41 11.96 -0.12
C ALA A 77 7.43 12.92 0.60
N VAL A 78 7.24 14.12 0.05
CA VAL A 78 6.27 15.11 0.58
C VAL A 78 4.88 14.82 0.01
N TYR A 79 3.93 14.50 0.89
CA TYR A 79 2.53 14.25 0.54
C TYR A 79 1.63 15.32 1.17
N LEU A 80 0.56 15.70 0.46
CA LEU A 80 -0.47 16.59 0.97
C LEU A 80 -1.84 16.00 0.63
N LEU A 81 -2.62 15.72 1.67
CA LEU A 81 -4.02 15.34 1.55
C LEU A 81 -4.86 16.60 1.76
N VAL A 82 -5.73 16.92 0.81
CA VAL A 82 -6.55 18.14 0.83
C VAL A 82 -7.99 17.76 1.10
N GLY A 83 -8.58 18.33 2.16
CA GLY A 83 -9.98 18.11 2.54
C GLY A 83 -10.22 16.87 3.39
N GLU A 84 -9.19 16.06 3.60
CA GLU A 84 -9.19 14.87 4.45
C GLU A 84 -7.93 14.86 5.31
N THR A 85 -8.01 14.16 6.45
CA THR A 85 -6.87 13.95 7.34
C THR A 85 -6.68 12.46 7.53
N GLU A 86 -5.43 12.01 7.38
CA GLU A 86 -5.07 10.62 7.58
C GLU A 86 -5.22 10.22 9.05
N SER A 87 -5.53 8.95 9.32
CA SER A 87 -5.69 8.49 10.71
C SER A 87 -4.33 8.26 11.39
N GLN A 88 -4.25 8.52 12.69
CA GLN A 88 -3.04 8.25 13.48
C GLN A 88 -2.60 6.79 13.35
N SER A 89 -3.54 5.84 13.32
CA SER A 89 -3.23 4.42 13.16
C SER A 89 -2.66 4.07 11.80
N ALA A 90 -3.09 4.74 10.73
CA ALA A 90 -2.50 4.58 9.39
C ALA A 90 -1.06 5.11 9.34
N ILE A 91 -0.79 6.26 9.98
CA ILE A 91 0.56 6.82 10.08
C ILE A 91 1.45 5.91 10.91
N GLU A 92 1.00 5.44 12.07
CA GLU A 92 1.70 4.44 12.87
C GLU A 92 1.99 3.17 12.06
N CYS A 93 1.02 2.69 11.29
CA CYS A 93 1.18 1.52 10.42
C CYS A 93 2.29 1.71 9.38
N ALA A 94 2.34 2.88 8.73
CA ALA A 94 3.35 3.20 7.71
C ALA A 94 4.79 3.23 8.26
N HIS A 95 4.96 3.46 9.57
CA HIS A 95 6.26 3.48 10.23
C HIS A 95 6.61 2.16 10.94
N ARG A 96 5.67 1.21 11.00
CA ARG A 96 5.95 -0.12 11.55
C ARG A 96 6.65 -0.97 10.50
N CYS A 97 7.62 -1.77 10.96
CA CYS A 97 8.20 -2.83 10.16
C CYS A 97 7.07 -3.78 9.69
N PRO A 98 6.89 -3.98 8.37
CA PRO A 98 5.83 -4.84 7.86
C PRO A 98 6.02 -6.31 8.27
N GLU A 99 7.26 -6.72 8.53
CA GLU A 99 7.62 -8.03 9.02
C GLU A 99 8.01 -7.95 10.50
N GLN A 100 7.30 -8.70 11.35
CA GLN A 100 7.50 -8.66 12.80
C GLN A 100 7.21 -10.00 13.47
N LEU A 101 7.73 -10.18 14.68
CA LEU A 101 7.33 -11.24 15.60
C LEU A 101 6.23 -10.71 16.52
N GLN A 102 5.10 -11.39 16.55
CA GLN A 102 3.96 -11.04 17.39
C GLN A 102 3.69 -12.13 18.43
N TYR A 103 3.26 -11.72 19.62
CA TYR A 103 2.76 -12.62 20.66
C TYR A 103 1.24 -12.48 20.77
N THR A 104 0.50 -13.57 20.56
CA THR A 104 -0.97 -13.53 20.48
C THR A 104 -1.68 -13.88 21.79
N GLY A 105 -0.95 -14.08 22.89
CA GLY A 105 -1.51 -14.53 24.18
C GLY A 105 -1.42 -13.48 25.29
N MET A 106 -1.51 -12.18 24.95
CA MET A 106 -1.31 -11.08 25.91
C MET A 106 -2.31 -11.11 27.08
N ASP A 107 -3.52 -11.60 26.83
CA ASP A 107 -4.61 -11.82 27.78
C ASP A 107 -4.39 -13.04 28.69
N GLU A 108 -3.48 -13.94 28.34
CA GLU A 108 -3.17 -15.16 29.10
C GLU A 108 -1.97 -15.01 30.05
N ILE A 109 -1.34 -13.82 30.10
CA ILE A 109 -0.16 -13.57 30.92
C ILE A 109 -0.58 -13.53 32.39
N ILE A 110 0.02 -14.43 33.18
CA ILE A 110 -0.18 -14.51 34.63
C ILE A 110 1.00 -13.90 35.39
N GLU A 111 0.85 -13.74 36.71
CA GLU A 111 1.89 -13.20 37.58
C GLU A 111 3.20 -14.02 37.48
N GLY A 112 4.32 -13.33 37.32
CA GLY A 112 5.64 -13.95 37.09
C GLY A 112 6.00 -14.20 35.63
N GLN A 113 5.05 -14.05 34.69
CA GLN A 113 5.33 -14.08 33.26
C GLN A 113 5.59 -12.67 32.70
N SER A 114 6.40 -12.58 31.65
CA SER A 114 6.57 -11.32 30.92
C SER A 114 6.87 -11.56 29.45
N VAL A 115 6.45 -10.60 28.63
CA VAL A 115 6.72 -10.55 27.19
C VAL A 115 7.28 -9.17 26.88
N THR A 116 8.45 -9.13 26.24
CA THR A 116 9.10 -7.88 25.83
C THR A 116 9.53 -7.99 24.38
N PHE A 117 9.32 -6.92 23.60
CA PHE A 117 9.69 -6.85 22.20
C PHE A 117 10.91 -5.96 22.00
N GLY A 118 11.72 -6.28 21.00
CA GLY A 118 12.72 -5.35 20.48
C GLY A 118 12.05 -4.15 19.78
N ILE A 119 12.81 -3.08 19.56
CA ILE A 119 12.33 -1.81 18.96
C ILE A 119 11.68 -2.07 17.59
N GLU A 120 12.33 -2.86 16.73
CA GLU A 120 11.83 -3.25 15.41
C GLU A 120 10.82 -4.41 15.44
N GLN A 121 10.46 -4.90 16.63
CA GLN A 121 9.64 -6.10 16.82
C GLN A 121 10.17 -7.36 16.08
N SER A 122 11.46 -7.37 15.71
CA SER A 122 12.16 -8.51 15.11
C SER A 122 12.68 -9.52 16.14
N SER A 123 12.58 -9.18 17.42
CA SER A 123 12.88 -10.06 18.54
C SER A 123 11.78 -9.99 19.60
N VAL A 124 11.47 -11.14 20.19
CA VAL A 124 10.55 -11.27 21.32
C VAL A 124 11.23 -12.08 22.40
N THR A 125 11.17 -11.59 23.63
CA THR A 125 11.67 -12.29 24.81
C THR A 125 10.49 -12.61 25.71
N VAL A 126 10.35 -13.89 26.05
CA VAL A 126 9.33 -14.38 26.98
C VAL A 126 10.01 -14.93 28.23
N LYS A 127 9.42 -14.70 29.40
CA LYS A 127 9.88 -15.25 30.69
C LYS A 127 8.72 -15.93 31.40
N ALA A 128 8.99 -17.08 32.00
CA ALA A 128 8.06 -17.85 32.81
C ALA A 128 8.81 -18.68 33.86
N ALA A 129 8.10 -19.19 34.87
CA ALA A 129 8.71 -19.90 35.99
C ALA A 129 8.92 -21.40 35.75
N SER A 130 8.15 -21.99 34.83
CA SER A 130 8.18 -23.43 34.54
C SER A 130 8.35 -23.75 33.05
N GLU A 131 8.81 -24.98 32.76
CA GLU A 131 8.93 -25.50 31.39
C GLU A 131 7.58 -25.54 30.67
N GLU A 132 6.51 -25.90 31.38
CA GLU A 132 5.18 -26.00 30.80
C GLU A 132 4.66 -24.62 30.37
N GLU A 133 4.83 -23.61 31.23
CA GLU A 133 4.45 -22.24 30.94
C GLU A 133 5.25 -21.64 29.79
N ILE A 134 6.58 -21.76 29.82
CA ILE A 134 7.42 -21.20 28.75
C ILE A 134 7.10 -21.85 27.40
N THR A 135 6.80 -23.16 27.40
CA THR A 135 6.38 -23.88 26.19
C THR A 135 5.04 -23.36 25.67
N LYS A 136 4.09 -23.07 26.56
CA LYS A 136 2.80 -22.48 26.18
C LYS A 136 2.99 -21.08 25.58
N MET A 137 3.84 -20.24 26.18
CA MET A 137 4.16 -18.91 25.66
C MET A 137 4.85 -18.97 24.29
N LEU A 138 5.83 -19.86 24.11
CA LEU A 138 6.53 -20.02 22.83
C LEU A 138 5.57 -20.34 21.67
N ARG A 139 4.51 -21.14 21.92
CA ARG A 139 3.48 -21.47 20.91
C ARG A 139 2.62 -20.28 20.48
N ARG A 140 2.62 -19.19 21.24
CA ARG A 140 1.87 -17.95 20.94
C ARG A 140 2.71 -16.94 20.16
N ILE A 141 3.98 -17.23 19.90
CA ILE A 141 4.85 -16.41 19.05
C ILE A 141 4.58 -16.76 17.59
N SER A 142 4.34 -15.74 16.78
CA SER A 142 4.06 -15.87 15.35
C SER A 142 4.88 -14.88 14.55
N TYR A 143 5.29 -15.29 13.35
CA TYR A 143 5.79 -14.38 12.33
C TYR A 143 4.60 -13.79 11.59
N VAL A 144 4.57 -12.46 11.46
CA VAL A 144 3.52 -11.73 10.76
C VAL A 144 4.15 -10.85 9.70
N ASN A 145 3.57 -10.87 8.50
CA ASN A 145 3.91 -9.98 7.40
C ASN A 145 2.65 -9.24 6.94
N THR A 146 2.63 -7.92 7.04
CA THR A 146 1.50 -7.07 6.67
C THR A 146 1.57 -6.52 5.25
N GLN A 147 2.63 -6.85 4.49
CA GLN A 147 2.73 -6.43 3.09
C GLN A 147 1.65 -7.14 2.25
N GLU A 148 0.96 -6.38 1.40
CA GLU A 148 0.02 -6.94 0.42
C GLU A 148 0.71 -7.91 -0.54
N LYS A 149 1.98 -7.62 -0.88
CA LYS A 149 2.84 -8.49 -1.70
C LYS A 149 4.12 -8.82 -0.93
N PRO A 150 4.10 -9.85 -0.06
CA PRO A 150 5.27 -10.24 0.72
C PRO A 150 6.48 -10.54 -0.15
N ILE A 151 7.67 -10.08 0.26
CA ILE A 151 8.92 -10.37 -0.44
C ILE A 151 9.28 -11.86 -0.20
N PRO A 152 9.30 -12.71 -1.24
CA PRO A 152 9.58 -14.13 -1.08
C PRO A 152 11.00 -14.37 -0.56
N GLY A 153 11.19 -15.43 0.22
CA GLY A 153 12.51 -15.88 0.65
C GLY A 153 12.56 -16.46 2.05
N HIS A 154 13.79 -16.70 2.52
CA HIS A 154 14.07 -17.31 3.81
C HIS A 154 14.24 -16.23 4.87
N ARG A 155 13.54 -16.37 6.01
CA ARG A 155 13.73 -15.56 7.21
C ARG A 155 14.36 -16.45 8.29
N PRO A 156 15.69 -16.39 8.48
CA PRO A 156 16.34 -17.15 9.53
C PRO A 156 15.89 -16.63 10.89
N TRP A 157 15.62 -17.54 11.82
CA TRP A 157 15.36 -17.20 13.21
C TRP A 157 16.29 -17.99 14.13
N ILE A 158 16.57 -17.42 15.30
CA ILE A 158 17.40 -18.04 16.33
C ILE A 158 16.63 -17.96 17.65
N LEU A 159 16.48 -19.11 18.31
CA LEU A 159 15.96 -19.20 19.67
C LEU A 159 17.13 -19.39 20.62
N THR A 160 17.31 -18.44 21.52
CA THR A 160 18.25 -18.53 22.65
C THR A 160 17.46 -18.68 23.94
N THR A 161 17.95 -19.49 24.87
CA THR A 161 17.27 -19.75 26.13
C THR A 161 18.26 -19.70 27.27
N THR A 162 17.89 -18.98 28.33
CA THR A 162 18.66 -18.88 29.57
C THR A 162 17.76 -19.35 30.70
N VAL A 163 18.23 -20.32 31.48
CA VAL A 163 17.56 -20.85 32.66
C VAL A 163 18.23 -20.26 33.89
N GLU A 164 17.44 -19.65 34.76
CA GLU A 164 17.91 -19.19 36.07
C GLU A 164 17.57 -20.24 37.13
N CYS A 165 18.62 -20.85 37.71
CA CYS A 165 18.48 -21.89 38.73
C CYS A 165 18.41 -21.27 40.13
N SER A 166 17.99 -22.10 41.10
CA SER A 166 18.10 -21.75 42.52
C SER A 166 19.54 -21.33 42.85
N GLN A 167 19.69 -20.30 43.69
CA GLN A 167 20.96 -19.63 44.03
C GLN A 167 21.53 -18.67 42.97
N GLY A 168 20.72 -18.25 41.98
CA GLY A 168 21.12 -17.20 41.01
C GLY A 168 22.12 -17.66 39.96
N LYS A 169 22.32 -18.98 39.83
CA LYS A 169 23.18 -19.54 38.79
C LYS A 169 22.42 -19.57 37.46
N GLN A 170 22.99 -18.96 36.42
CA GLN A 170 22.41 -18.97 35.08
C GLN A 170 23.04 -20.04 34.20
N LEU A 171 22.21 -20.74 33.43
CA LEU A 171 22.61 -21.73 32.44
C LEU A 171 22.05 -21.31 31.07
N SER A 172 22.91 -21.20 30.05
CA SER A 172 22.46 -20.99 28.68
C SER A 172 22.31 -22.34 27.97
N LEU A 173 21.14 -22.57 27.39
CA LEU A 173 20.87 -23.77 26.58
C LEU A 173 21.42 -23.57 25.16
N PRO A 174 21.69 -24.67 24.42
CA PRO A 174 22.10 -24.58 23.02
C PRO A 174 21.07 -23.82 22.18
N ALA A 175 21.56 -22.86 21.37
CA ALA A 175 20.69 -22.09 20.49
C ALA A 175 20.10 -22.97 19.39
N VAL A 176 18.80 -22.83 19.15
CA VAL A 176 18.10 -23.50 18.05
C VAL A 176 17.97 -22.51 16.89
N LYS A 177 18.19 -22.97 15.67
CA LYS A 177 18.06 -22.16 14.45
C LYS A 177 17.01 -22.79 13.55
N GLY A 178 16.28 -21.95 12.84
CA GLY A 178 15.35 -22.38 11.81
C GLY A 178 15.09 -21.29 10.81
N TYR A 179 14.11 -21.54 9.93
CA TYR A 179 13.70 -20.61 8.89
C TYR A 179 12.19 -20.54 8.82
N VAL A 180 11.66 -19.34 8.58
CA VAL A 180 10.33 -19.15 8.01
C VAL A 180 10.49 -18.96 6.51
N PHE A 181 9.67 -19.66 5.72
CA PHE A 181 9.66 -19.56 4.27
C PHE A 181 8.49 -18.69 3.85
N VAL A 182 8.80 -17.53 3.28
CA VAL A 182 7.79 -16.69 2.63
C VAL A 182 7.73 -17.12 1.17
N GLU A 183 6.65 -17.80 0.80
CA GLU A 183 6.46 -18.28 -0.56
C GLU A 183 6.10 -17.13 -1.51
N ARG A 184 6.47 -17.28 -2.78
CA ARG A 184 6.02 -16.37 -3.82
C ARG A 184 4.57 -16.71 -4.14
N GLU A 185 3.68 -15.75 -3.98
CA GLU A 185 2.33 -15.89 -4.55
C GLU A 185 2.47 -16.05 -6.08
N PRO A 186 1.87 -17.09 -6.67
CA PRO A 186 1.91 -17.27 -8.11
C PRO A 186 1.15 -16.14 -8.79
N GLU A 187 1.69 -15.69 -9.91
CA GLU A 187 1.09 -14.62 -10.70
C GLU A 187 -0.30 -15.05 -11.20
N PRO A 188 -1.30 -14.16 -11.13
CA PRO A 188 -2.60 -14.45 -11.67
C PRO A 188 -2.51 -14.59 -13.20
N VAL A 189 -3.29 -15.52 -13.75
CA VAL A 189 -3.38 -15.78 -15.18
C VAL A 189 -4.61 -15.08 -15.73
N LEU A 190 -4.38 -14.08 -16.59
CA LEU A 190 -5.41 -13.46 -17.42
C LEU A 190 -5.78 -14.39 -18.57
N SER A 191 -7.06 -14.74 -18.67
CA SER A 191 -7.60 -15.60 -19.71
C SER A 191 -8.70 -14.89 -20.49
N LEU A 192 -8.69 -15.10 -21.80
CA LEU A 192 -9.67 -14.58 -22.75
C LEU A 192 -10.33 -15.78 -23.42
N SER A 193 -11.65 -15.89 -23.31
CA SER A 193 -12.44 -16.95 -23.96
C SER A 193 -13.62 -16.36 -24.70
N GLY A 194 -14.02 -16.96 -25.81
CA GLY A 194 -15.17 -16.53 -26.61
C GLY A 194 -15.20 -17.28 -27.94
N SER A 195 -16.24 -17.05 -28.72
CA SER A 195 -16.40 -17.67 -30.03
C SER A 195 -15.40 -17.12 -31.03
N VAL A 196 -14.68 -18.02 -31.71
CA VAL A 196 -13.70 -17.65 -32.74
C VAL A 196 -14.37 -17.42 -34.11
N THR A 197 -15.59 -17.96 -34.28
CA THR A 197 -16.39 -17.83 -35.49
C THR A 197 -17.81 -17.42 -35.13
N LEU A 198 -18.32 -16.41 -35.82
CA LEU A 198 -19.71 -15.96 -35.71
C LEU A 198 -20.48 -16.44 -36.93
N ASP A 199 -21.50 -17.27 -36.71
CA ASP A 199 -22.46 -17.65 -37.76
C ASP A 199 -23.67 -16.73 -37.67
N VAL A 200 -23.86 -15.91 -38.71
CA VAL A 200 -24.79 -14.79 -38.71
C VAL A 200 -25.51 -14.76 -40.05
N ASP A 201 -26.84 -14.64 -40.01
CA ASP A 201 -27.63 -14.56 -41.23
C ASP A 201 -27.44 -13.21 -41.96
N GLN A 202 -27.69 -13.22 -43.27
CA GLN A 202 -27.46 -12.06 -44.13
C GLN A 202 -28.28 -10.82 -43.72
N HIS A 203 -29.44 -11.00 -43.10
CA HIS A 203 -30.24 -9.87 -42.61
C HIS A 203 -29.57 -9.24 -41.38
N SER A 204 -29.13 -10.04 -40.41
CA SER A 204 -28.42 -9.56 -39.20
C SER A 204 -27.10 -8.82 -39.51
N VAL A 205 -26.38 -9.22 -40.57
CA VAL A 205 -25.20 -8.47 -41.05
C VAL A 205 -25.56 -7.07 -41.55
N LYS A 206 -26.73 -6.90 -42.21
CA LYS A 206 -27.18 -5.60 -42.73
C LYS A 206 -27.70 -4.67 -41.64
N VAL A 207 -28.33 -5.22 -40.61
CA VAL A 207 -28.92 -4.43 -39.52
C VAL A 207 -27.90 -4.13 -38.41
N GLY A 208 -26.81 -4.91 -38.36
CA GLY A 208 -25.71 -4.75 -37.41
C GLY A 208 -25.63 -5.94 -36.46
N THR A 209 -24.44 -6.49 -36.29
CA THR A 209 -24.18 -7.64 -35.42
C THR A 209 -22.99 -7.37 -34.51
N PRO A 210 -23.06 -7.73 -33.20
CA PRO A 210 -21.92 -7.62 -32.31
C PRO A 210 -20.76 -8.53 -32.76
N MET A 211 -19.57 -7.95 -32.95
CA MET A 211 -18.39 -8.68 -33.42
C MET A 211 -17.75 -9.58 -32.36
N ILE A 212 -18.05 -9.36 -31.08
CA ILE A 212 -17.48 -10.11 -29.95
C ILE A 212 -18.54 -10.23 -28.86
N SER A 213 -19.58 -11.02 -29.11
CA SER A 213 -20.76 -11.09 -28.23
C SER A 213 -20.57 -11.89 -26.95
N ASP A 214 -19.60 -12.80 -26.93
CA ASP A 214 -19.42 -13.79 -25.85
C ASP A 214 -17.99 -13.82 -25.29
N ILE A 215 -17.22 -12.75 -25.50
CA ILE A 215 -15.92 -12.62 -24.85
C ILE A 215 -16.09 -12.57 -23.35
N GLN A 216 -15.36 -13.45 -22.68
CA GLN A 216 -15.19 -13.48 -21.25
C GLN A 216 -13.72 -13.25 -20.96
N ILE A 217 -13.49 -12.30 -20.05
CA ILE A 217 -12.17 -12.00 -19.52
C ILE A 217 -12.19 -12.45 -18.08
N THR A 218 -11.35 -13.43 -17.74
CA THR A 218 -11.25 -13.96 -16.39
C THR A 218 -9.82 -13.86 -15.88
N VAL A 219 -9.67 -13.62 -14.60
CA VAL A 219 -8.38 -13.64 -13.91
C VAL A 219 -8.42 -14.77 -12.91
N SER A 220 -7.52 -15.73 -13.08
CA SER A 220 -7.43 -16.91 -12.21
C SER A 220 -6.14 -16.88 -11.40
N GLN A 221 -6.20 -17.23 -10.12
CA GLN A 221 -5.04 -17.33 -9.24
C GLN A 221 -4.92 -18.76 -8.73
N THR A 222 -3.72 -19.32 -8.83
CA THR A 222 -3.45 -20.66 -8.29
C THR A 222 -3.09 -20.52 -6.80
N GLY A 223 -3.81 -21.20 -5.91
CA GLY A 223 -3.47 -21.24 -4.49
C GLY A 223 -2.21 -22.08 -4.22
N SER A 224 -1.63 -21.96 -3.03
CA SER A 224 -0.51 -22.79 -2.58
C SER A 224 -0.83 -24.29 -2.54
N ASN A 225 -2.11 -24.65 -2.43
CA ASN A 225 -2.64 -26.02 -2.51
C ASN A 225 -2.86 -26.51 -3.96
N GLY A 226 -2.55 -25.70 -4.98
CA GLY A 226 -2.81 -26.00 -6.38
C GLY A 226 -4.25 -25.75 -6.85
N GLU A 227 -5.13 -25.23 -5.98
CA GLU A 227 -6.51 -24.91 -6.32
C GLU A 227 -6.58 -23.62 -7.13
N VAL A 228 -7.24 -23.64 -8.29
CA VAL A 228 -7.41 -22.44 -9.13
C VAL A 228 -8.67 -21.70 -8.69
N LYS A 229 -8.54 -20.43 -8.32
CA LYS A 229 -9.63 -19.55 -7.90
C LYS A 229 -9.84 -18.42 -8.90
N ASP A 230 -11.10 -18.11 -9.19
CA ASP A 230 -11.46 -16.91 -9.93
C ASP A 230 -11.31 -15.68 -9.01
N VAL A 231 -10.45 -14.76 -9.41
CA VAL A 231 -10.16 -13.50 -8.70
C VAL A 231 -10.45 -12.28 -9.58
N THR A 232 -11.23 -12.43 -10.64
CA THR A 232 -11.53 -11.37 -11.62
C THR A 232 -12.02 -10.08 -10.96
N SER A 233 -12.85 -10.17 -9.91
CA SER A 233 -13.38 -9.01 -9.20
C SER A 233 -12.36 -8.19 -8.41
N LYS A 234 -11.17 -8.74 -8.15
CA LYS A 234 -10.07 -8.07 -7.42
C LYS A 234 -9.09 -7.36 -8.33
N HIS A 235 -9.20 -7.56 -9.64
CA HIS A 235 -8.29 -6.99 -10.63
C HIS A 235 -9.04 -6.05 -11.56
N VAL A 236 -8.36 -5.01 -12.01
CA VAL A 236 -8.85 -4.06 -13.00
C VAL A 236 -7.94 -4.19 -14.23
N LEU A 237 -8.53 -4.14 -15.42
CA LEU A 237 -7.79 -4.08 -16.67
C LEU A 237 -7.41 -2.62 -16.95
N ASP A 238 -6.12 -2.38 -17.24
CA ASP A 238 -5.64 -1.03 -17.56
C ASP A 238 -6.11 -0.57 -18.95
N TYR A 239 -6.01 -1.43 -19.96
CA TYR A 239 -6.50 -1.16 -21.31
C TYR A 239 -6.78 -2.45 -22.08
N CYS A 240 -7.63 -2.36 -23.10
CA CYS A 240 -7.89 -3.44 -24.04
C CYS A 240 -7.86 -2.87 -25.46
N LYS A 241 -7.05 -3.49 -26.35
CA LYS A 241 -6.95 -3.08 -27.75
C LYS A 241 -7.42 -4.20 -28.67
N VAL A 242 -8.45 -3.92 -29.46
CA VAL A 242 -9.00 -4.84 -30.45
C VAL A 242 -8.57 -4.41 -31.85
N HIS A 243 -8.05 -5.35 -32.63
CA HIS A 243 -7.63 -5.13 -34.01
C HIS A 243 -8.43 -5.99 -34.97
N LEU A 244 -9.01 -5.37 -35.99
CA LEU A 244 -9.71 -6.06 -37.07
C LEU A 244 -8.79 -6.26 -38.28
N LYS A 245 -8.79 -7.47 -38.84
CA LYS A 245 -8.06 -7.81 -40.06
C LYS A 245 -8.96 -8.63 -41.01
N PRO A 246 -9.19 -8.18 -42.26
CA PRO A 246 -8.78 -6.89 -42.83
C PRO A 246 -9.43 -5.70 -42.09
N SER A 247 -8.89 -4.49 -42.27
CA SER A 247 -9.52 -3.29 -41.73
C SER A 247 -10.91 -3.10 -42.34
N ARG A 248 -11.80 -2.46 -41.57
CA ARG A 248 -13.17 -2.16 -41.95
C ARG A 248 -13.23 -1.30 -43.22
N ASP A 249 -14.17 -1.58 -44.12
CA ASP A 249 -14.47 -0.66 -45.23
C ASP A 249 -15.22 0.56 -44.71
N MET A 250 -14.58 1.74 -44.73
CA MET A 250 -15.16 2.97 -44.17
C MET A 250 -16.38 3.47 -44.95
N ASP A 251 -16.54 3.08 -46.22
CA ASP A 251 -17.64 3.54 -47.07
C ASP A 251 -18.87 2.64 -46.95
N LEU A 252 -18.67 1.37 -46.55
CA LEU A 252 -19.73 0.35 -46.53
C LEU A 252 -20.08 -0.15 -45.12
N GLU A 253 -19.15 -0.09 -44.19
CA GLU A 253 -19.29 -0.69 -42.87
C GLU A 253 -19.22 0.39 -41.77
N TYR A 254 -20.08 0.25 -40.77
CA TYR A 254 -20.15 1.13 -39.61
C TYR A 254 -19.82 0.35 -38.34
N PHE A 255 -18.97 0.93 -37.50
CA PHE A 255 -18.68 0.40 -36.17
C PHE A 255 -19.21 1.39 -35.13
N SER A 256 -20.08 0.91 -34.26
CA SER A 256 -20.57 1.66 -33.11
C SER A 256 -20.09 1.00 -31.84
N SER A 257 -19.50 1.78 -30.94
CA SER A 257 -19.29 1.33 -29.57
C SER A 257 -20.57 1.54 -28.75
N PRO A 258 -20.88 0.65 -27.80
CA PRO A 258 -22.06 0.78 -26.94
C PRO A 258 -21.84 1.92 -25.93
N ALA A 259 -22.22 3.13 -26.30
CA ALA A 259 -21.97 4.36 -25.52
C ALA A 259 -22.51 4.29 -24.07
N SER A 260 -23.64 3.63 -23.84
CA SER A 260 -24.20 3.42 -22.50
C SER A 260 -23.34 2.52 -21.63
N LEU A 261 -22.74 1.47 -22.23
CA LEU A 261 -21.85 0.55 -21.53
C LEU A 261 -20.52 1.24 -21.20
N ILE A 262 -19.96 1.98 -22.15
CA ILE A 262 -18.74 2.79 -21.98
C ILE A 262 -18.92 3.78 -20.82
N ALA A 263 -20.02 4.53 -20.82
CA ALA A 263 -20.33 5.49 -19.76
C ALA A 263 -20.51 4.81 -18.38
N SER A 264 -21.14 3.63 -18.35
CA SER A 264 -21.36 2.88 -17.09
C SER A 264 -20.08 2.28 -16.50
N LEU A 265 -19.11 1.94 -17.35
CA LEU A 265 -17.84 1.33 -16.96
C LEU A 265 -16.72 2.37 -16.76
N GLN A 266 -17.00 3.65 -17.03
CA GLN A 266 -16.03 4.76 -16.93
C GLN A 266 -14.75 4.50 -17.76
N ILE A 267 -14.90 3.85 -18.91
CA ILE A 267 -13.79 3.55 -19.82
C ILE A 267 -13.70 4.61 -20.91
N ASP A 268 -12.48 5.00 -21.26
CA ASP A 268 -12.23 5.82 -22.45
C ASP A 268 -12.21 4.92 -23.70
N PHE A 269 -12.88 5.36 -24.75
CA PHE A 269 -12.94 4.65 -26.02
C PHE A 269 -12.44 5.55 -27.15
N GLU A 270 -11.33 5.14 -27.78
CA GLU A 270 -10.75 5.83 -28.93
C GLU A 270 -10.76 4.92 -30.16
N HIS A 271 -11.22 5.47 -31.30
CA HIS A 271 -10.99 4.84 -32.59
C HIS A 271 -9.58 5.20 -33.07
N ASP A 272 -8.71 4.20 -33.20
CA ASP A 272 -7.40 4.39 -33.80
C ASP A 272 -7.58 4.91 -35.25
N LYS A 273 -7.11 6.13 -35.54
CA LYS A 273 -7.13 6.66 -36.91
C LYS A 273 -6.09 5.89 -37.72
N GLU A 274 -6.47 5.31 -38.85
CA GLU A 274 -5.49 4.63 -39.71
C GLU A 274 -4.33 5.57 -40.05
N VAL A 275 -3.11 5.18 -39.65
CA VAL A 275 -1.88 5.79 -40.17
C VAL A 275 -1.87 5.48 -41.65
N ARG A 276 -2.17 6.48 -42.49
CA ARG A 276 -1.97 6.40 -43.94
C ARG A 276 -0.49 6.06 -44.18
N THR A 277 -0.21 4.79 -44.42
CA THR A 277 1.06 4.37 -45.00
C THR A 277 1.09 4.95 -46.40
N GLY A 278 1.79 6.07 -46.54
CA GLY A 278 2.03 6.73 -47.81
C GLY A 278 2.64 5.73 -48.77
N ARG A 279 1.92 5.40 -49.84
CA ARG A 279 2.51 4.78 -51.03
C ARG A 279 3.51 5.78 -51.60
N LEU A 280 4.81 5.48 -51.42
CA LEU A 280 5.83 5.92 -52.36
C LEU A 280 5.53 5.24 -53.70
N SER A 281 4.97 6.00 -54.64
CA SER A 281 5.06 5.68 -56.06
C SER A 281 6.06 6.63 -56.69
N SER A 282 7.07 6.01 -57.32
CA SER A 282 8.10 6.55 -58.21
C SER A 282 7.66 7.71 -59.09
#